data_AF-A0A365H473-F1
#
_entry.id   AF-A0A365H473-F1
#
_cell.length_a   1.000
_cell.length_b   1.000
_cell.length_c   1.000
_cell.angle_alpha   90.00
_cell.angle_beta   90.00
_cell.angle_gamma   90.00
#
_symmetry.space_group_name_H-M   'P 1'
#
loop_
_entity.id
_entity.type
_entity.pdbx_description
1 polymer ?
#
loop_
_entity_poly.entity_id
_entity_poly.type
_entity_poly.pdbx_seq_one_letter_code
_entity_poly.pdbx_strand_id
1 'polypeptide(L)'
;MAFALAGCGSGVQSGGKACTAIGGLTGIGLDVAPSLAAGVERASLRVCWDGACHTPELRLDPATSAAPQTCTGTGPDDTCGASVVRTGGLTGFAMVPDLPKRPVQVTLKLHGSGPEPALDRSLTVTPRGSFPNGPDCGEQGVQARLTAEDGRLRAHP
;
A
#
# COMPACT_ATOMS: atom_id res chain seq x y z
N MET A 1 -14.12 -27.01 -45.58
CA MET A 1 -14.14 -25.56 -45.84
C MET A 1 -14.02 -24.87 -44.50
N ALA A 2 -12.84 -24.29 -44.20
CA ALA A 2 -12.50 -23.77 -42.87
C ALA A 2 -12.92 -22.30 -42.76
N PHE A 3 -13.67 -21.97 -41.71
CA PHE A 3 -13.97 -20.59 -41.33
C PHE A 3 -12.82 -20.06 -40.47
N ALA A 4 -12.15 -19.00 -40.92
CA ALA A 4 -11.17 -18.28 -40.13
C ALA A 4 -11.90 -17.34 -39.16
N LEU A 5 -11.77 -17.58 -37.85
CA LEU A 5 -12.18 -16.64 -36.82
C LEU A 5 -11.06 -15.59 -36.67
N ALA A 6 -11.32 -14.38 -37.15
CA ALA A 6 -10.51 -13.20 -36.83
C ALA A 6 -10.78 -12.82 -35.37
N GLY A 7 -9.97 -13.33 -34.44
CA GLY A 7 -9.96 -12.81 -33.07
C GLY A 7 -9.40 -11.39 -33.08
N CYS A 8 -10.08 -10.45 -32.42
CA CYS A 8 -9.52 -9.15 -32.04
C CYS A 8 -8.51 -9.34 -30.89
N GLY A 9 -7.46 -10.12 -31.13
CA GLY A 9 -6.26 -10.10 -30.31
C GLY A 9 -5.42 -8.94 -30.80
N SER A 10 -5.47 -7.80 -30.11
CA SER A 10 -4.58 -6.68 -30.34
C SER A 10 -3.14 -7.19 -30.38
N GLY A 11 -2.59 -7.27 -31.59
CA GLY A 11 -1.23 -7.71 -31.82
C GLY A 11 -0.26 -6.70 -31.21
N VAL A 12 0.28 -7.01 -30.05
CA VAL A 12 1.55 -6.42 -29.60
C VAL A 12 2.66 -7.24 -30.25
N GLN A 13 2.93 -6.94 -31.53
CA GLN A 13 4.22 -7.26 -32.14
C GLN A 13 5.16 -6.09 -31.90
N SER A 14 5.86 -6.13 -30.76
CA SER A 14 7.22 -5.64 -30.60
C SER A 14 7.77 -6.26 -29.32
N GLY A 15 8.93 -6.90 -29.38
CA GLY A 15 9.51 -7.73 -28.32
C GLY A 15 10.02 -6.99 -27.08
N GLY A 16 9.36 -5.91 -26.68
CA GLY A 16 9.56 -5.20 -25.42
C GLY A 16 8.35 -5.38 -24.51
N LYS A 17 8.58 -5.71 -23.24
CA LYS A 17 7.53 -5.87 -22.23
C LYS A 17 6.73 -4.56 -22.12
N ALA A 18 5.43 -4.60 -22.42
CA ALA A 18 4.57 -3.42 -22.32
C ALA A 18 4.35 -3.06 -20.84
N CYS A 19 4.96 -1.96 -20.40
CA CYS A 19 4.77 -1.43 -19.06
C CYS A 19 3.46 -0.63 -19.00
N THR A 20 2.63 -0.85 -17.97
CA THR A 20 1.42 -0.05 -17.81
C THR A 20 1.77 1.37 -17.34
N ALA A 21 0.96 2.36 -17.71
CA ALA A 21 1.18 3.76 -17.31
C ALA A 21 0.74 4.07 -15.86
N ILE A 22 0.88 3.10 -14.95
CA ILE A 22 0.55 3.25 -13.52
C ILE A 22 1.79 3.78 -12.79
N GLY A 23 1.67 4.97 -12.18
CA GLY A 23 2.72 5.57 -11.37
C GLY A 23 2.79 5.01 -9.95
N GLY A 24 3.97 5.03 -9.36
CA GLY A 24 4.21 4.73 -7.95
C GLY A 24 4.20 6.03 -7.14
N LEU A 25 3.50 6.04 -6.00
CA LEU A 25 3.62 7.16 -5.08
C LEU A 25 4.93 7.09 -4.30
N THR A 26 5.43 8.23 -3.86
CA THR A 26 6.55 8.32 -2.91
C THR A 26 6.01 8.65 -1.52
N GLY A 27 6.29 7.80 -0.53
CA GLY A 27 5.71 7.97 0.81
C GLY A 27 5.78 6.76 1.73
N ILE A 28 5.04 6.83 2.83
CA ILE A 28 5.00 5.79 3.87
C ILE A 28 3.59 5.22 3.94
N GLY A 29 3.46 3.92 3.70
CA GLY A 29 2.24 3.17 3.97
C GLY A 29 2.17 2.74 5.43
N LEU A 30 0.96 2.73 6.00
CA LEU A 30 0.70 2.22 7.33
C LEU A 30 -0.47 1.25 7.32
N ASP A 31 -0.27 0.09 7.92
CA ASP A 31 -1.35 -0.81 8.33
C ASP A 31 -1.45 -0.85 9.85
N VAL A 32 -2.67 -0.75 10.37
CA VAL A 32 -2.97 -0.87 11.80
C VAL A 32 -3.79 -2.13 12.00
N ALA A 33 -3.27 -3.07 12.78
CA ALA A 33 -3.93 -4.33 13.06
C ALA A 33 -5.26 -4.12 13.81
N PRO A 34 -6.23 -5.05 13.67
CA PRO A 34 -7.51 -4.96 14.37
C PRO A 34 -7.39 -4.79 15.89
N SER A 35 -6.33 -5.35 16.50
CA SER A 35 -6.07 -5.25 17.95
C SER A 35 -5.85 -3.81 18.44
N LEU A 36 -5.44 -2.90 17.55
CA LEU A 36 -5.27 -1.48 17.85
C LEU A 36 -6.35 -0.59 17.21
N ALA A 37 -6.87 -0.99 16.06
CA ALA A 37 -7.74 -0.15 15.22
C ALA A 37 -9.04 0.34 15.89
N ALA A 38 -9.64 -0.47 16.77
CA ALA A 38 -10.97 -0.21 17.33
C ALA A 38 -11.12 1.13 18.08
N GLY A 39 -10.01 1.66 18.62
CA GLY A 39 -9.99 2.92 19.37
C GLY A 39 -9.25 4.06 18.68
N VAL A 40 -8.82 3.90 17.43
CA VAL A 40 -8.03 4.90 16.72
C VAL A 40 -8.93 5.81 15.90
N GLU A 41 -8.85 7.10 16.16
CA GLU A 41 -9.60 8.15 15.44
C GLU A 41 -8.70 8.90 14.45
N ARG A 42 -7.43 9.09 14.82
CA ARG A 42 -6.46 9.87 14.02
C ARG A 42 -5.07 9.28 14.14
N ALA A 43 -4.27 9.48 13.10
CA ALA A 43 -2.84 9.18 13.13
C ALA A 43 -2.04 10.45 12.82
N SER A 44 -0.86 10.55 13.42
CA SER A 44 0.16 11.50 13.01
C SER A 44 1.45 10.78 12.70
N LEU A 45 2.06 11.17 11.58
CA LEU A 45 3.34 10.63 11.12
C LEU A 45 4.35 11.77 11.07
N ARG A 46 5.54 11.53 11.59
CA ARG A 46 6.70 12.39 11.42
C ARG A 46 7.83 11.59 10.82
N VAL A 47 8.44 12.11 9.77
CA VAL A 47 9.55 11.48 9.05
C VAL A 47 10.72 12.46 9.03
N CYS A 48 11.87 12.05 9.54
CA CYS A 48 13.04 12.91 9.66
C CYS A 48 14.25 12.32 8.93
N TRP A 49 14.95 13.17 8.18
CA TRP A 49 16.24 12.89 7.57
C TRP A 49 17.03 14.20 7.43
N ASP A 50 18.37 14.12 7.43
CA ASP A 50 19.26 15.30 7.33
C ASP A 50 19.00 16.43 8.32
N GLY A 51 18.48 16.11 9.51
CA GLY A 51 18.12 17.11 10.52
C GLY A 51 16.83 17.89 10.19
N ALA A 52 16.16 17.61 9.07
CA ALA A 52 14.83 18.11 8.75
C ALA A 52 13.76 17.05 9.10
N CYS A 53 12.57 17.51 9.47
CA CYS A 53 11.43 16.65 9.76
C CYS A 53 10.20 17.11 8.99
N HIS A 54 9.49 16.15 8.42
CA HIS A 54 8.26 16.34 7.66
C HIS A 54 7.12 15.68 8.42
N THR A 55 5.97 16.34 8.49
CA THR A 55 4.75 15.80 9.10
C THR A 55 3.67 15.69 8.03
N PRO A 56 3.77 14.68 7.14
CA PRO A 56 2.80 14.50 6.07
C PRO A 56 1.41 14.17 6.64
N GLU A 57 0.37 14.51 5.88
CA GLU A 57 -0.99 14.08 6.22
C GLU A 57 -1.07 12.55 6.11
N LEU A 58 -1.65 11.92 7.14
CA LEU A 58 -1.93 10.50 7.17
C LEU A 58 -3.39 10.30 7.55
N ARG A 59 -4.22 10.00 6.55
CA ARG A 59 -5.59 9.58 6.77
C ARG A 59 -5.66 8.06 6.85
N LEU A 60 -6.49 7.57 7.75
CA LEU A 60 -6.74 6.15 7.93
C LEU A 60 -8.12 5.81 7.41
N ASP A 61 -8.19 4.77 6.60
CA ASP A 61 -9.41 4.22 6.04
C ASP A 61 -9.57 2.77 6.54
N PRO A 62 -10.81 2.25 6.63
CA PRO A 62 -11.04 0.85 6.99
C PRO A 62 -10.31 -0.10 6.04
N ALA A 63 -9.49 -0.99 6.60
CA ALA A 63 -8.80 -1.98 5.80
C ALA A 63 -9.77 -3.09 5.36
N THR A 64 -9.63 -3.52 4.10
CA THR A 64 -10.44 -4.58 3.51
C THR A 64 -9.57 -5.72 2.99
N SER A 65 -10.18 -6.88 2.83
CA SER A 65 -9.60 -8.03 2.15
C SER A 65 -10.59 -8.57 1.13
N ALA A 66 -10.08 -9.19 0.07
CA ALA A 66 -10.92 -9.91 -0.87
C ALA A 66 -11.58 -11.10 -0.16
N ALA A 67 -12.90 -11.23 -0.31
CA ALA A 67 -13.58 -12.47 0.03
C ALA A 67 -13.20 -13.55 -0.98
N PRO A 68 -13.39 -14.83 -0.65
CA PRO A 68 -13.28 -15.91 -1.63
C PRO A 68 -14.13 -15.59 -2.86
N GLN A 69 -13.51 -15.69 -4.05
CA GLN A 69 -14.23 -15.49 -5.30
C GLN A 69 -15.18 -16.66 -5.52
N THR A 70 -16.37 -16.36 -6.03
CA THR A 70 -17.36 -17.36 -6.40
C THR A 70 -17.59 -17.27 -7.90
N CYS A 71 -17.44 -18.37 -8.62
CA CYS A 71 -17.70 -18.43 -10.05
C CYS A 71 -18.87 -19.37 -10.35
N THR A 72 -19.62 -19.10 -11.41
CA THR A 72 -20.72 -19.97 -11.88
C THR A 72 -20.23 -21.31 -12.44
N GLY A 73 -18.93 -21.40 -12.77
CA GLY A 73 -18.26 -22.60 -13.27
C GLY A 73 -16.74 -22.38 -13.41
N THR A 74 -16.08 -23.16 -14.27
CA THR A 74 -14.62 -23.14 -14.51
C THR A 74 -14.24 -22.86 -15.97
N GLY A 75 -15.23 -22.66 -16.84
CA GLY A 75 -15.04 -22.32 -18.24
C GLY A 75 -14.68 -20.83 -18.44
N PRO A 76 -14.16 -20.47 -19.61
CA PRO A 76 -13.73 -19.10 -19.91
C PRO A 76 -14.89 -18.09 -19.99
N ASP A 77 -16.11 -18.59 -20.24
CA ASP A 77 -17.33 -17.77 -20.34
C ASP A 77 -18.11 -17.71 -19.01
N ASP A 78 -17.64 -18.40 -17.97
CA ASP A 78 -18.28 -18.38 -16.65
C ASP A 78 -18.07 -17.03 -15.94
N THR A 79 -19.08 -16.60 -15.19
CA THR A 79 -19.03 -15.33 -14.47
C THR A 79 -18.47 -15.54 -13.06
N CYS A 80 -17.49 -14.73 -12.69
CA CYS A 80 -16.93 -14.70 -11.34
C CYS A 80 -17.35 -13.42 -10.60
N GLY A 81 -17.83 -13.59 -9.37
CA GLY A 81 -18.07 -12.51 -8.42
C GLY A 81 -16.87 -12.28 -7.51
N ALA A 82 -16.56 -11.01 -7.27
CA ALA A 82 -15.61 -10.58 -6.24
C ALA A 82 -16.33 -9.68 -5.24
N SER A 83 -16.10 -9.90 -3.96
CA SER A 83 -16.58 -9.02 -2.90
C SER A 83 -15.42 -8.71 -1.94
N VAL A 84 -15.56 -7.61 -1.20
CA VAL A 84 -14.59 -7.18 -0.20
C VAL A 84 -15.23 -7.22 1.17
N VAL A 85 -14.48 -7.67 2.16
CA VAL A 85 -14.90 -7.68 3.57
C VAL A 85 -13.95 -6.82 4.38
N ARG A 86 -14.46 -6.17 5.43
CA ARG A 86 -13.61 -5.41 6.35
C ARG A 86 -12.80 -6.38 7.19
N THR A 87 -11.52 -6.07 7.38
CA THR A 87 -10.61 -6.86 8.22
C THR A 87 -10.71 -6.47 9.70
N GLY A 88 -11.33 -5.33 10.00
CA GLY A 88 -11.31 -4.70 11.32
C GLY A 88 -10.07 -3.84 11.58
N GLY A 89 -9.08 -3.87 10.68
CA GLY A 89 -7.91 -2.99 10.73
C GLY A 89 -8.15 -1.65 10.05
N LEU A 90 -7.11 -0.81 10.07
CA LEU A 90 -7.04 0.43 9.30
C LEU A 90 -5.83 0.40 8.37
N THR A 91 -5.91 1.12 7.26
CA THR A 91 -4.79 1.32 6.35
C THR A 91 -4.73 2.78 5.91
N GLY A 92 -3.55 3.26 5.55
CA GLY A 92 -3.36 4.63 5.10
C GLY A 92 -2.02 4.81 4.40
N PHE A 93 -1.90 5.93 3.68
CA PHE A 93 -0.67 6.30 2.99
C PHE A 93 -0.39 7.78 3.17
N ALA A 94 0.83 8.10 3.62
CA ALA A 94 1.32 9.46 3.76
C ALA A 94 2.29 9.78 2.62
N MET A 95 1.92 10.71 1.75
CA MET A 95 2.80 11.17 0.66
C MET A 95 3.97 11.97 1.23
N VAL A 96 5.19 11.61 0.83
CA VAL A 96 6.43 12.28 1.22
C VAL A 96 7.28 12.46 -0.04
N PRO A 97 7.08 13.53 -0.83
CA PRO A 97 7.64 13.65 -2.19
C PRO A 97 9.15 13.42 -2.30
N ASP A 98 9.92 13.89 -1.31
CA ASP A 98 11.38 13.85 -1.31
C ASP A 98 11.96 12.71 -0.45
N LEU A 99 11.18 11.65 -0.20
CA LEU A 99 11.61 10.53 0.63
C LEU A 99 12.85 9.83 0.03
N PRO A 100 13.98 9.78 0.75
CA PRO A 100 15.22 9.26 0.18
C PRO A 100 15.32 7.73 0.33
N LYS A 101 16.07 7.08 -0.56
CA LYS A 101 16.43 5.64 -0.49
C LYS A 101 17.57 5.35 0.50
N ARG A 102 17.46 5.89 1.72
CA ARG A 102 18.43 5.71 2.82
C ARG A 102 17.73 5.78 4.17
N PRO A 103 18.38 5.44 5.29
CA PRO A 103 17.74 5.42 6.59
C PRO A 103 17.06 6.76 6.93
N VAL A 104 15.79 6.70 7.31
CA VAL A 104 15.00 7.82 7.85
C VAL A 104 14.41 7.43 9.19
N GLN A 105 14.31 8.40 10.10
CA GLN A 105 13.64 8.20 11.38
C GLN A 105 12.15 8.47 11.21
N VAL A 106 11.30 7.50 11.54
CA VAL A 106 9.85 7.67 11.54
C VAL A 106 9.33 7.62 12.96
N THR A 107 8.41 8.52 13.29
CA THR A 107 7.61 8.51 14.51
C THR A 107 6.15 8.42 14.12
N LEU A 108 5.45 7.39 14.61
CA LEU A 108 4.01 7.22 14.45
C LEU A 108 3.34 7.46 15.79
N LYS A 109 2.28 8.27 15.79
CA LYS A 109 1.32 8.34 16.89
C LYS A 109 -0.07 7.97 16.41
N LEU A 110 -0.72 7.07 17.13
CA LEU A 110 -2.13 6.73 16.97
C LEU A 110 -2.90 7.35 18.13
N HIS A 111 -3.91 8.16 17.81
CA HIS A 111 -4.72 8.87 18.79
C HIS A 111 -6.12 8.27 18.82
N GLY A 112 -6.60 7.97 20.02
CA GLY A 112 -8.00 7.65 20.28
C GLY A 112 -8.73 8.80 20.95
N SER A 113 -9.83 8.48 21.63
CA SER A 113 -10.69 9.43 22.35
C SER A 113 -10.09 9.95 23.66
N GLY A 114 -9.08 9.26 24.21
CA GLY A 114 -8.38 9.66 25.43
C GLY A 114 -7.28 10.70 25.20
N PRO A 115 -6.76 11.32 26.29
CA PRO A 115 -5.68 12.31 26.20
C PRO A 115 -4.35 11.69 25.78
N GLU A 116 -4.11 10.42 26.12
CA GLU A 116 -2.90 9.68 25.78
C GLU A 116 -3.04 8.96 24.43
N PRO A 117 -1.97 8.91 23.62
CA PRO A 117 -1.99 8.17 22.37
C PRO A 117 -2.08 6.65 22.62
N ALA A 118 -2.88 5.96 21.82
CA ALA A 118 -2.96 4.50 21.80
C ALA A 118 -1.62 3.86 21.37
N LEU A 119 -0.82 4.58 20.60
CA LEU A 119 0.55 4.21 20.24
C LEU A 119 1.38 5.49 20.05
N ASP A 120 2.60 5.53 20.59
CA ASP A 120 3.62 6.53 20.24
C ASP A 120 4.96 5.80 20.12
N ARG A 121 5.40 5.53 18.89
CA ARG A 121 6.58 4.72 18.61
C ARG A 121 7.41 5.33 17.50
N SER A 122 8.72 5.12 17.62
CA SER A 122 9.70 5.59 16.66
C SER A 122 10.56 4.42 16.19
N LEU A 123 10.88 4.37 14.90
CA LEU A 123 11.81 3.41 14.32
C LEU A 123 12.56 4.00 13.13
N THR A 124 13.74 3.47 12.85
CA THR A 124 14.46 3.77 11.62
C THR A 124 14.04 2.79 10.53
N VAL A 125 13.73 3.31 9.35
CA VAL A 125 13.42 2.51 8.16
C VAL A 125 14.22 3.01 6.97
N THR A 126 14.56 2.12 6.05
CA THR A 126 15.21 2.46 4.78
C THR A 126 14.20 2.26 3.65
N PRO A 127 13.61 3.35 3.11
CA PRO A 127 12.71 3.28 1.97
C PRO A 127 13.39 2.70 0.72
N ARG A 128 12.60 2.05 -0.13
CA ARG A 128 13.06 1.37 -1.35
C ARG A 128 12.28 1.85 -2.56
N GLY A 129 12.88 1.68 -3.73
CA GLY A 129 12.19 1.89 -5.00
C GLY A 129 11.00 0.95 -5.14
N SER A 130 9.85 1.48 -5.58
CA SER A 130 8.67 0.70 -5.92
C SER A 130 8.62 0.44 -7.43
N PHE A 131 8.23 -0.79 -7.76
CA PHE A 131 8.18 -1.29 -9.13
C PHE A 131 6.80 -1.91 -9.42
N PRO A 132 5.72 -1.11 -9.40
CA PRO A 132 4.35 -1.63 -9.56
C PRO A 132 4.14 -2.36 -10.91
N ASN A 133 4.91 -1.99 -11.93
CA ASN A 133 4.90 -2.62 -13.26
C ASN A 133 5.99 -3.69 -13.44
N GLY A 134 6.67 -4.07 -12.35
CA GLY A 134 7.82 -4.96 -12.36
C GLY A 134 9.16 -4.21 -12.58
N PRO A 135 10.29 -4.85 -12.21
CA PRO A 135 11.61 -4.21 -12.22
C PRO A 135 12.07 -3.77 -13.60
N ASP A 136 11.68 -4.48 -14.65
CA ASP A 136 12.01 -4.13 -16.05
C ASP A 136 11.33 -2.85 -16.53
N CYS A 137 10.35 -2.35 -15.79
CA CYS A 137 9.56 -1.16 -16.12
C CYS A 137 10.03 0.12 -15.39
N GLY A 138 11.19 0.05 -14.74
CA GLY A 138 11.78 1.16 -14.02
C GLY A 138 11.11 1.44 -12.67
N GLU A 139 11.87 2.13 -11.81
CA GLU A 139 11.40 2.60 -10.51
C GLU A 139 10.38 3.73 -10.70
N GLN A 140 9.25 3.68 -9.98
CA GLN A 140 8.16 4.65 -10.13
C GLN A 140 7.92 5.51 -8.88
N GLY A 141 8.49 5.14 -7.72
CA GLY A 141 8.41 5.91 -6.47
C GLY A 141 9.31 5.32 -5.40
N VAL A 142 9.45 6.00 -4.26
CA VAL A 142 10.21 5.48 -3.10
C VAL A 142 9.26 5.28 -1.93
N GLN A 143 9.22 4.07 -1.37
CA GLN A 143 8.24 3.71 -0.35
C GLN A 143 8.86 2.93 0.81
N ALA A 144 8.22 3.03 1.96
CA ALA A 144 8.35 2.03 3.03
C ALA A 144 6.96 1.72 3.59
N ARG A 145 6.79 0.51 4.12
CA ARG A 145 5.54 0.09 4.76
C ARG A 145 5.76 -0.08 6.25
N LEU A 146 4.82 0.38 7.06
CA LEU A 146 4.80 0.19 8.50
C LEU A 146 3.58 -0.64 8.91
N THR A 147 3.74 -1.45 9.95
CA THR A 147 2.65 -2.18 10.59
C THR A 147 2.64 -1.88 12.08
N ALA A 148 1.50 -1.39 12.57
CA ALA A 148 1.22 -1.19 13.99
C ALA A 148 0.35 -2.33 14.52
N GLU A 149 0.89 -3.10 15.47
CA GLU A 149 0.23 -4.27 16.04
C GLU A 149 0.73 -4.48 17.47
N ASP A 150 -0.18 -4.80 18.40
CA ASP A 150 0.13 -5.16 19.80
C ASP A 150 1.04 -4.14 20.50
N GLY A 151 0.79 -2.85 20.30
CA GLY A 151 1.56 -1.75 20.89
C GLY A 151 2.98 -1.59 20.32
N ARG A 152 3.29 -2.28 19.21
CA ARG A 152 4.58 -2.24 18.50
C ARG A 152 4.41 -1.63 17.11
N LEU A 153 5.51 -1.09 16.61
CA LEU A 153 5.62 -0.59 15.24
C LEU A 153 6.74 -1.36 14.55
N ARG A 154 6.45 -1.92 13.37
CA ARG A 154 7.38 -2.68 12.55
C ARG A 154 7.50 -2.03 11.17
N ALA A 155 8.67 -2.12 10.58
CA ALA A 155 8.90 -1.73 9.21
C ALA A 155 8.98 -2.95 8.30
N HIS A 156 8.46 -2.78 7.09
CA HIS A 156 8.57 -3.71 6.00
C HIS A 156 9.26 -3.00 4.82
N PRO A 157 10.21 -3.68 4.16
CA PRO A 157 10.91 -3.15 2.99
C PRO A 157 9.98 -2.97 1.79
#